data_AF-A0A3S8ZNQ1-F1
#
_entry.id   AF-A0A3S8ZNQ1-F1
#
_cell.length_a   1.000
_cell.length_b   1.000
_cell.length_c   1.000
_cell.angle_alpha   90.00
_cell.angle_beta   90.00
_cell.angle_gamma   90.00
#
_symmetry.space_group_name_H-M   'P 1'
#
loop_
_entity.id
_entity.type
_entity.pdbx_description
1 polymer ?
#
loop_
_entity_poly.entity_id
_entity_poly.type
_entity_poly.pdbx_seq_one_letter_code
_entity_poly.pdbx_strand_id
1 'polypeptide(L)'
;MADDVLINKAATIERCVARAREEYDKDPSSFAIDFTRQDAAILNVQRACEAALDMGQHLIRRERLGVPQSARDVFELLAQADWIKPSLADSLKKMVGFRNIAVHDYQTLQLPITVMIITQHLGEFTQYSQALLLKDAQS
;
A
#
# COMPACT_ATOMS: atom_id res chain seq x y z
N MET A 1 -19.70 15.77 -3.15
CA MET A 1 -18.64 16.41 -2.33
C MET A 1 -17.59 15.33 -2.15
N ALA A 2 -16.33 15.61 -2.47
CA ALA A 2 -15.29 14.57 -2.44
C ALA A 2 -15.18 13.99 -1.01
N ASP A 3 -15.04 12.67 -0.91
CA ASP A 3 -14.96 12.00 0.39
C ASP A 3 -13.64 12.35 1.10
N ASP A 4 -13.73 13.17 2.16
CA ASP A 4 -12.57 13.63 2.93
C ASP A 4 -11.74 12.46 3.50
N VAL A 5 -12.37 11.33 3.81
CA VAL A 5 -11.65 10.15 4.30
C VAL A 5 -10.78 9.57 3.18
N LEU A 6 -11.33 9.44 1.97
CA LEU A 6 -10.57 8.96 0.81
C LEU A 6 -9.41 9.90 0.47
N ILE A 7 -9.64 11.21 0.46
CA ILE A 7 -8.60 12.21 0.19
C ILE A 7 -7.47 12.12 1.23
N ASN A 8 -7.80 12.07 2.52
CA ASN A 8 -6.80 12.01 3.58
C ASN A 8 -5.99 10.71 3.55
N LYS A 9 -6.62 9.57 3.21
CA LYS A 9 -5.91 8.30 3.05
C LYS A 9 -5.02 8.29 1.81
N ALA A 10 -5.47 8.84 0.68
CA ALA A 10 -4.64 9.02 -0.50
C ALA A 10 -3.39 9.88 -0.21
N ALA A 11 -3.56 11.02 0.46
CA ALA A 11 -2.43 11.88 0.86
C ALA A 11 -1.45 11.16 1.82
N THR A 12 -1.96 10.29 2.68
CA THR A 12 -1.13 9.46 3.57
C THR A 12 -0.34 8.43 2.76
N ILE A 13 -0.98 7.76 1.81
CA ILE A 13 -0.34 6.79 0.90
C ILE A 13 0.79 7.47 0.12
N GLU A 14 0.52 8.60 -0.52
CA GLU A 14 1.49 9.35 -1.32
C GLU A 14 2.72 9.74 -0.50
N ARG A 15 2.50 10.29 0.70
CA ARG A 15 3.59 10.68 1.61
C ARG A 15 4.42 9.47 2.03
N CYS A 16 3.78 8.36 2.40
CA CYS A 16 4.50 7.17 2.83
C CYS A 16 5.30 6.56 1.68
N VAL A 17 4.73 6.49 0.47
CA VAL A 17 5.43 6.01 -0.72
C VAL A 17 6.63 6.90 -1.05
N ALA A 18 6.47 8.23 -1.00
CA ALA A 18 7.56 9.17 -1.23
C ALA A 18 8.68 8.99 -0.19
N ARG A 19 8.34 8.94 1.10
CA ARG A 19 9.31 8.72 2.18
C ARG A 19 10.06 7.41 2.04
N ALA A 20 9.39 6.31 1.71
CA ALA A 20 10.05 5.01 1.52
C ALA A 20 11.07 5.05 0.37
N ARG A 21 10.77 5.76 -0.72
CA ARG A 21 11.69 5.98 -1.83
C ARG A 21 12.85 6.90 -1.46
N GLU A 22 12.58 8.03 -0.81
CA GLU A 22 13.60 8.96 -0.31
C GLU A 22 14.66 8.25 0.54
N GLU A 23 14.23 7.38 1.46
CA GLU A 23 15.15 6.63 2.31
C GLU A 23 16.03 5.67 1.51
N TYR A 24 15.58 5.10 0.38
CA TYR A 24 16.39 4.27 -0.50
C TYR A 24 17.29 5.10 -1.42
N ASP A 25 16.72 6.12 -2.07
CA ASP A 25 17.36 6.93 -3.11
C ASP A 25 18.46 7.86 -2.57
N LYS A 26 18.46 8.17 -1.27
CA LYS A 26 19.49 9.00 -0.62
C LYS A 26 20.92 8.49 -0.87
N ASP A 27 21.10 7.17 -0.86
CA ASP A 27 22.30 6.46 -1.27
C ASP A 27 21.98 4.94 -1.33
N PRO A 28 21.65 4.41 -2.51
CA PRO A 28 21.35 2.99 -2.68
C PRO A 28 22.53 2.05 -2.36
N SER A 29 23.77 2.53 -2.48
CA SER A 29 24.97 1.69 -2.30
C SER A 29 25.21 1.34 -0.82
N SER A 30 24.90 2.26 0.09
CA SER A 30 25.00 2.06 1.55
C SER A 30 23.71 1.56 2.19
N PHE A 31 22.58 1.54 1.48
CA PHE A 31 21.29 1.15 2.03
C PHE A 31 21.32 -0.23 2.72
N ALA A 32 22.11 -1.17 2.19
CA ALA A 32 22.26 -2.52 2.73
C ALA A 32 22.87 -2.60 4.14
N ILE A 33 23.63 -1.58 4.54
CA ILE A 33 24.34 -1.52 5.83
C ILE A 33 23.81 -0.42 6.76
N ASP A 34 22.94 0.46 6.26
CA ASP A 34 22.27 1.49 7.05
C ASP A 34 20.89 0.99 7.53
N PHE A 35 20.88 0.34 8.70
CA PHE A 35 19.66 -0.22 9.30
C PHE A 35 18.62 0.85 9.63
N THR A 36 19.03 2.06 10.00
CA THR A 36 18.08 3.15 10.29
C THR A 36 17.28 3.52 9.06
N ARG A 37 17.93 3.62 7.88
CA ARG A 37 17.23 3.86 6.61
C ARG A 37 16.37 2.69 6.20
N GLN A 38 16.81 1.44 6.42
CA GLN A 38 15.99 0.26 6.16
C GLN A 38 14.71 0.27 7.01
N ASP A 39 14.83 0.49 8.31
CA ASP A 39 13.70 0.52 9.24
C ASP A 39 12.72 1.65 8.88
N ALA A 40 13.25 2.84 8.56
CA ALA A 40 12.44 3.97 8.13
C ALA A 40 11.70 3.67 6.82
N ALA A 41 12.35 3.04 5.84
CA ALA A 41 11.70 2.66 4.58
C ALA A 41 10.60 1.60 4.82
N ILE A 42 10.91 0.53 5.56
CA ILE A 42 9.97 -0.55 5.89
C ILE A 42 8.74 0.00 6.62
N LEU A 43 8.94 0.87 7.62
CA LEU A 43 7.86 1.51 8.36
C LEU A 43 6.92 2.30 7.43
N ASN A 44 7.47 3.02 6.46
CA ASN A 44 6.67 3.76 5.50
C ASN A 44 5.93 2.83 4.52
N VAL A 45 6.51 1.71 4.10
CA VAL A 45 5.77 0.70 3.32
C VAL A 45 4.60 0.13 4.12
N GLN A 46 4.81 -0.19 5.40
CA GLN A 46 3.74 -0.68 6.28
C GLN A 46 2.62 0.35 6.45
N ARG A 47 2.96 1.63 6.64
CA ARG A 47 1.99 2.73 6.74
C ARG A 47 1.20 2.95 5.46
N ALA A 48 1.85 2.87 4.29
CA ALA A 48 1.16 2.94 3.00
C ALA A 48 0.16 1.80 2.84
N CYS A 49 0.55 0.57 3.23
CA CYS A 49 -0.33 -0.59 3.20
C CYS A 49 -1.54 -0.43 4.13
N GLU A 50 -1.34 0.02 5.37
CA GLU A 50 -2.43 0.26 6.32
C GLU A 50 -3.39 1.32 5.80
N ALA A 51 -2.86 2.44 5.29
CA ALA A 51 -3.70 3.50 4.73
C ALA A 51 -4.51 3.04 3.52
N ALA A 52 -3.96 2.15 2.68
CA ALA A 52 -4.68 1.55 1.55
C ALA A 52 -5.81 0.61 2.01
N LEU A 53 -5.56 -0.20 3.05
CA LEU A 53 -6.58 -1.06 3.66
C LEU A 53 -7.71 -0.23 4.28
N ASP A 54 -7.38 0.79 5.07
CA ASP A 54 -8.36 1.70 5.68
C ASP A 54 -9.23 2.39 4.62
N MET A 55 -8.60 2.89 3.55
CA MET A 55 -9.30 3.51 2.42
C MET A 55 -10.29 2.54 1.79
N GLY A 56 -9.88 1.29 1.60
CA GLY A 56 -10.73 0.26 1.01
C GLY A 56 -11.87 -0.18 1.93
N GLN A 57 -11.61 -0.35 3.22
CA GLN A 57 -12.64 -0.71 4.21
C GLN A 57 -13.70 0.38 4.35
N HIS A 58 -13.28 1.65 4.38
CA HIS A 58 -14.20 2.78 4.39
C HIS A 58 -15.13 2.74 3.17
N LEU A 59 -14.56 2.55 1.98
CA LEU A 59 -15.32 2.48 0.74
C LEU A 59 -16.26 1.26 0.69
N ILE A 60 -15.79 0.07 1.06
CA ILE A 60 -16.61 -1.16 1.13
C ILE A 60 -17.83 -0.95 2.04
N ARG A 61 -17.63 -0.31 3.20
CA ARG A 61 -18.72 -0.03 4.13
C ARG A 61 -19.72 0.98 3.54
N ARG A 62 -19.23 2.02 2.88
CA ARG A 62 -20.06 3.07 2.28
C ARG A 62 -20.93 2.51 1.15
N GLU A 63 -20.33 1.73 0.27
CA GLU A 63 -20.96 1.13 -0.91
C GLU A 63 -21.65 -0.21 -0.63
N ARG A 64 -21.56 -0.72 0.61
CA ARG A 64 -22.18 -1.97 1.07
C ARG A 64 -21.75 -3.20 0.26
N LEU A 65 -20.46 -3.29 -0.06
CA LEU A 65 -19.89 -4.34 -0.92
C LEU A 65 -19.70 -5.70 -0.24
N GLY A 66 -20.03 -5.81 1.05
CA GLY A 66 -19.85 -7.02 1.85
C GLY A 66 -18.99 -6.79 3.09
N VAL A 67 -18.52 -7.88 3.70
CA VAL A 67 -17.71 -7.85 4.92
C VAL A 67 -16.40 -8.60 4.67
N PRO A 68 -15.25 -7.90 4.57
CA PRO A 68 -13.96 -8.57 4.40
C PRO A 68 -13.63 -9.42 5.63
N GLN A 69 -13.22 -10.67 5.43
CA GLN A 69 -12.78 -11.57 6.51
C GLN A 69 -11.26 -11.52 6.71
N SER A 70 -10.54 -10.94 5.75
CA SER A 70 -9.10 -10.74 5.79
C SER A 70 -8.70 -9.41 5.15
N ALA A 71 -7.46 -8.97 5.38
CA ALA A 71 -6.90 -7.80 4.71
C ALA A 71 -6.83 -7.99 3.17
N ARG A 72 -6.67 -9.22 2.68
CA ARG A 72 -6.69 -9.51 1.24
C ARG A 72 -8.09 -9.34 0.65
N ASP A 73 -9.12 -9.65 1.43
CA ASP A 73 -10.51 -9.56 0.99
C ASP A 73 -10.93 -8.11 0.70
N VAL A 74 -10.28 -7.13 1.33
CA VAL A 74 -10.52 -5.71 1.04
C VAL A 74 -10.30 -5.43 -0.45
N PHE A 75 -9.15 -5.83 -1.00
CA PHE A 75 -8.84 -5.60 -2.40
C PHE A 75 -9.67 -6.50 -3.34
N GLU A 76 -9.99 -7.71 -2.89
CA GLU A 76 -10.84 -8.64 -3.63
C GLU A 76 -12.26 -8.09 -3.82
N LEU A 77 -12.92 -7.63 -2.75
CA LEU A 77 -14.26 -7.06 -2.81
C LEU A 77 -14.31 -5.79 -3.68
N LEU A 78 -13.28 -4.95 -3.62
CA LEU A 78 -13.19 -3.77 -4.48
C LEU A 78 -13.03 -4.13 -5.96
N ALA A 79 -12.28 -5.18 -6.28
CA ALA A 79 -12.17 -5.67 -7.66
C ALA A 79 -13.48 -6.28 -8.17
N GLN A 80 -14.18 -7.05 -7.33
CA GLN A 80 -15.47 -7.65 -7.67
C GLN A 80 -16.57 -6.60 -7.92
N ALA A 81 -16.47 -5.46 -7.26
CA ALA A 81 -17.35 -4.31 -7.46
C ALA A 81 -16.81 -3.30 -8.50
N ASP A 82 -15.84 -3.72 -9.32
CA ASP A 82 -15.22 -2.93 -10.40
C ASP A 82 -14.60 -1.60 -9.96
N TRP A 83 -14.26 -1.43 -8.68
CA TRP A 83 -13.60 -0.21 -8.18
C TRP A 83 -12.13 -0.15 -8.60
N ILE A 84 -11.50 -1.31 -8.76
CA ILE A 84 -10.13 -1.45 -9.23
C ILE A 84 -10.02 -2.65 -10.17
N LYS A 85 -8.97 -2.66 -11.02
CA LYS A 85 -8.70 -3.79 -11.89
C LYS A 85 -8.29 -5.03 -11.07
N PRO A 86 -8.70 -6.25 -11.46
CA PRO A 86 -8.28 -7.48 -10.77
C PRO A 86 -6.76 -7.63 -10.64
N SER A 87 -6.00 -7.24 -11.67
CA SER A 87 -4.53 -7.28 -11.63
C SER A 87 -3.93 -6.38 -10.55
N LEU A 88 -4.52 -5.21 -10.31
CA LEU A 88 -4.08 -4.30 -9.25
C LEU A 88 -4.41 -4.87 -7.87
N ALA A 89 -5.59 -5.50 -7.72
CA ALA A 89 -5.95 -6.20 -6.48
C ALA A 89 -4.99 -7.35 -6.18
N ASP A 90 -4.61 -8.15 -7.19
CA ASP A 90 -3.65 -9.25 -7.02
C ASP A 90 -2.28 -8.77 -6.53
N SER A 91 -1.77 -7.67 -7.09
CA SER A 91 -0.56 -7.01 -6.62
C SER A 91 -0.67 -6.58 -5.15
N LEU A 92 -1.75 -5.88 -4.78
CA LEU A 92 -1.95 -5.39 -3.41
C LEU A 92 -2.15 -6.54 -2.39
N LYS A 93 -2.79 -7.64 -2.78
CA LYS A 93 -2.91 -8.86 -1.95
C LYS A 93 -1.54 -9.49 -1.64
N LYS A 94 -0.59 -9.42 -2.57
CA LYS A 94 0.81 -9.85 -2.34
C LYS A 94 1.52 -8.91 -1.37
N MET A 95 1.29 -7.60 -1.49
CA MET A 95 1.83 -6.58 -0.59
C MET A 95 1.38 -6.77 0.87
N VAL A 96 0.13 -7.18 1.10
CA VAL A 96 -0.36 -7.58 2.44
C VAL A 96 0.42 -8.77 3.00
N GLY A 97 0.75 -9.74 2.15
CA GLY A 97 1.59 -10.88 2.54
C GLY A 97 2.98 -10.44 3.00
N PHE A 98 3.58 -9.47 2.30
CA PHE A 98 4.88 -8.93 2.67
C PHE A 98 4.88 -8.22 4.03
N ARG A 99 3.85 -7.42 4.33
CA ARG A 99 3.72 -6.76 5.64
C ARG A 99 3.89 -7.76 6.78
N ASN A 100 3.29 -8.94 6.67
CA ASN A 100 3.34 -9.97 7.70
C ASN A 100 4.73 -10.59 7.84
N ILE A 101 5.54 -10.63 6.77
CA ILE A 101 6.91 -11.14 6.81
C ILE A 101 7.87 -10.10 7.40
N ALA A 102 7.74 -8.85 6.97
CA ALA A 102 8.59 -7.72 7.41
C ALA A 102 8.52 -7.43 8.92
N VAL A 103 7.42 -7.81 9.59
CA VAL A 103 7.22 -7.58 11.03
C VAL A 103 7.83 -8.69 11.91
N HIS A 104 7.98 -9.92 11.38
CA HIS A 104 8.18 -11.10 12.23
C HIS A 104 9.58 -11.74 12.17
N ASP A 105 10.38 -11.55 11.11
CA ASP A 105 11.70 -12.20 11.00
C ASP A 105 12.79 -11.25 10.46
N TYR A 106 13.57 -10.63 11.34
CA TYR A 106 14.80 -9.88 10.99
C TYR A 106 15.90 -10.83 10.49
N GLN A 107 15.71 -11.45 9.31
CA GLN A 107 16.74 -12.22 8.61
C GLN A 107 17.22 -11.50 7.34
N THR A 108 18.47 -11.78 6.97
CA THR A 108 19.17 -11.32 5.76
C THR A 108 18.41 -11.51 4.44
N LEU A 109 17.39 -12.37 4.41
CA LEU A 109 16.52 -12.60 3.25
C LEU A 109 15.60 -11.40 2.91
N GLN A 110 15.41 -10.44 3.83
CA GLN A 110 14.44 -9.36 3.63
C GLN A 110 14.94 -8.21 2.74
N LEU A 111 16.24 -7.89 2.76
CA LEU A 111 16.75 -6.70 2.08
C LEU A 111 16.46 -6.70 0.56
N PRO A 112 16.73 -7.78 -0.20
CA PRO A 112 16.39 -7.80 -1.63
C PRO A 112 14.90 -7.62 -1.89
N ILE A 113 14.04 -8.16 -1.03
CA ILE A 113 12.58 -8.04 -1.14
C ILE A 113 12.14 -6.60 -0.83
N THR A 114 12.67 -5.99 0.24
CA THR A 114 12.42 -4.59 0.59
C THR A 114 12.83 -3.66 -0.55
N VAL A 115 14.02 -3.86 -1.13
CA VAL A 115 14.48 -3.07 -2.28
C VAL A 115 13.57 -3.27 -3.49
N MET A 116 13.19 -4.51 -3.81
CA MET A 116 12.25 -4.82 -4.89
C MET A 116 10.91 -4.10 -4.68
N ILE A 117 10.39 -4.11 -3.46
CA ILE A 117 9.12 -3.42 -3.15
C ILE A 117 9.25 -1.92 -3.35
N ILE A 118 10.30 -1.29 -2.79
CA ILE A 118 10.52 0.15 -2.87
C ILE A 118 10.64 0.59 -4.33
N THR A 119 11.39 -0.18 -5.12
CA THR A 119 11.73 0.17 -6.50
C THR A 119 10.65 -0.21 -7.52
N GLN A 120 9.85 -1.25 -7.27
CA GLN A 120 8.93 -1.81 -8.28
C GLN A 120 7.45 -1.77 -7.88
N HIS A 121 7.10 -1.93 -6.59
CA HIS A 121 5.71 -2.17 -6.19
C HIS A 121 5.03 -1.00 -5.48
N LEU A 122 5.77 -0.02 -4.94
CA LEU A 122 5.13 1.13 -4.27
C LEU A 122 4.19 1.94 -5.18
N GLY A 123 4.37 1.88 -6.50
CA GLY A 123 3.49 2.52 -7.47
C GLY A 123 2.05 1.98 -7.41
N GLU A 124 1.86 0.72 -7.01
CA GLU A 124 0.55 0.07 -6.95
C GLU A 124 -0.36 0.74 -5.91
N PHE A 125 0.20 1.19 -4.78
CA PHE A 125 -0.57 1.96 -3.78
C PHE A 125 -1.07 3.30 -4.33
N THR A 126 -0.23 4.02 -5.07
CA THR A 126 -0.62 5.30 -5.68
C THR A 126 -1.67 5.10 -6.76
N GLN A 127 -1.50 4.09 -7.63
CA GLN A 127 -2.47 3.73 -8.66
C GLN A 127 -3.82 3.36 -8.05
N TYR A 128 -3.80 2.61 -6.94
CA TYR A 128 -5.00 2.25 -6.19
C TYR A 128 -5.73 3.48 -5.66
N SER A 129 -5.04 4.37 -4.94
CA SER A 129 -5.66 5.56 -4.38
C SER A 129 -6.25 6.48 -5.46
N GLN A 130 -5.55 6.63 -6.58
CA GLN A 130 -6.01 7.41 -7.73
C GLN A 130 -7.25 6.79 -8.37
N ALA A 131 -7.27 5.46 -8.57
CA ALA A 131 -8.40 4.76 -9.16
C ALA A 131 -9.67 4.95 -8.32
N LEU A 132 -9.56 4.81 -6.99
CA LEU A 132 -10.69 5.02 -6.09
C LEU A 132 -11.20 6.47 -6.12
N LEU A 133 -10.31 7.46 -6.04
CA LEU A 133 -10.70 8.87 -6.09
C LEU A 133 -11.36 9.26 -7.43
N LEU A 134 -10.83 8.78 -8.55
CA LEU A 134 -11.39 9.07 -9.87
C LEU A 134 -12.80 8.48 -10.03
N LYS A 135 -13.02 7.26 -9.53
CA LYS A 135 -14.34 6.61 -9.60
C LYS A 135 -15.33 7.23 -8.62
N ASP A 136 -14.86 7.60 -7.42
CA ASP A 136 -15.66 8.32 -6.41
C ASP A 136 -16.18 9.65 -6.95
N ALA A 137 -15.33 10.41 -7.65
CA ALA A 137 -15.72 11.68 -8.24
C ALA A 137 -16.74 11.57 -9.40
N GLN A 138 -16.93 10.36 -9.94
CA GLN A 138 -17.89 10.07 -11.02
C GLN A 138 -19.22 9.51 -10.52
N SER A 139 -19.30 9.15 -9.23
CA SER A 139 -20.48 8.57 -8.58
C SER A 139 -21.32 9.64 -7.90
#